data_AF-A0A9W8N538-F1
#
_entry.id   AF-A0A9W8N538-F1
#
_cell.length_a   1.000
_cell.length_b   1.000
_cell.length_c   1.000
_cell.angle_alpha   90.00
_cell.angle_beta   90.00
_cell.angle_gamma   90.00
#
_symmetry.space_group_name_H-M   'P 1'
#
loop_
_entity.id
_entity.type
_entity.pdbx_description
1 polymer ?
#
loop_
_entity_poly.entity_id
_entity_poly.type
_entity_poly.pdbx_seq_one_letter_code
_entity_poly.pdbx_strand_id
1 'polypeptide(L)'
;MTELYPTDPSTSYCYIRQPLIGLDPNAPAYINALRETLNRIKSALTTTTNTKALSSKLKSWIETLLSTTPDLDTGIRTVLGHTMKTLPPS
;
A
#
# COMPACT_ATOMS: atom_id res chain seq x y z
N MET A 1 -15.60 2.04 9.61
CA MET A 1 -14.29 2.43 10.22
C MET A 1 -14.01 3.91 10.01
N THR A 2 -14.09 4.44 8.77
CA THR A 2 -13.80 5.85 8.47
C THR A 2 -14.65 6.84 9.26
N GLU A 3 -15.91 6.54 9.55
CA GLU A 3 -16.79 7.44 10.32
C GLU A 3 -16.41 7.53 11.81
N LEU A 4 -15.84 6.47 12.38
CA LEU A 4 -15.52 6.39 13.81
C LEU A 4 -14.03 6.66 14.08
N TYR A 5 -13.15 6.31 13.13
CA TYR A 5 -11.69 6.36 13.25
C TYR A 5 -11.03 6.81 11.93
N PRO A 6 -11.32 8.03 11.43
CA PRO A 6 -10.93 8.46 10.08
C PRO A 6 -9.42 8.51 9.85
N THR A 7 -8.65 8.82 10.88
CA THR A 7 -7.19 9.03 10.81
C THR A 7 -6.39 7.92 11.49
N ASP A 8 -7.05 6.86 11.95
CA ASP A 8 -6.37 5.71 12.55
C ASP A 8 -5.51 4.98 11.51
N PRO A 9 -4.29 4.53 11.86
CA PRO A 9 -3.43 3.79 10.95
C PRO A 9 -4.07 2.52 10.39
N SER A 10 -4.96 1.85 11.12
CA SER A 10 -5.66 0.65 10.65
C SER A 10 -6.75 1.00 9.64
N THR A 11 -7.51 2.08 9.87
CA THR A 11 -8.46 2.60 8.88
C THR A 11 -7.74 3.01 7.60
N SER A 12 -6.65 3.77 7.73
CA SER A 12 -5.81 4.20 6.61
C SER A 12 -5.24 2.99 5.85
N TYR A 13 -4.76 1.98 6.57
CA TYR A 13 -4.23 0.75 5.98
C TYR A 13 -5.29 -0.02 5.16
N CYS A 14 -6.51 -0.16 5.67
CA CYS A 14 -7.62 -0.78 4.92
C CYS A 14 -7.95 0.03 3.66
N TYR A 15 -8.07 1.35 3.79
CA TYR A 15 -8.34 2.24 2.66
C TYR A 15 -7.27 2.14 1.56
N ILE A 16 -6.00 2.07 1.92
CA ILE A 16 -4.88 1.97 0.97
C ILE A 16 -4.96 0.67 0.14
N ARG A 17 -5.30 -0.45 0.79
CA ARG A 17 -5.31 -1.78 0.15
C ARG A 17 -6.55 -2.06 -0.69
N GLN A 18 -7.65 -1.37 -0.40
CA GLN A 18 -8.96 -1.61 -1.02
C GLN A 18 -8.94 -1.69 -2.56
N PRO A 19 -8.22 -0.83 -3.32
CA PRO A 19 -8.24 -0.87 -4.77
C PRO A 19 -7.69 -2.18 -5.37
N LEU A 20 -6.81 -2.88 -4.65
CA LEU A 20 -6.13 -4.08 -5.15
C LEU A 20 -6.87 -5.38 -4.82
N ILE A 21 -7.94 -5.32 -4.02
CA ILE A 21 -8.66 -6.52 -3.58
C ILE A 21 -9.43 -7.13 -4.76
N GLY A 22 -9.21 -8.42 -5.00
CA GLY A 22 -9.91 -9.17 -6.06
C GLY A 22 -9.38 -8.93 -7.46
N LEU A 23 -8.28 -8.19 -7.62
CA LEU A 23 -7.63 -7.99 -8.91
C LEU A 23 -6.53 -9.02 -9.13
N ASP A 24 -6.47 -9.53 -10.35
CA ASP A 24 -5.34 -10.33 -10.82
C ASP A 24 -4.11 -9.43 -11.03
N PRO A 25 -2.92 -9.77 -10.47
CA PRO A 25 -1.71 -8.96 -10.59
C PRO A 25 -1.20 -8.71 -12.01
N ASN A 26 -1.59 -9.56 -12.97
CA ASN A 26 -1.19 -9.46 -14.37
C ASN A 26 -2.26 -8.77 -15.24
N ALA A 27 -3.43 -8.43 -14.67
CA ALA A 27 -4.47 -7.72 -15.38
C ALA A 27 -4.13 -6.22 -15.54
N PRO A 28 -4.49 -5.57 -16.67
CA PRO A 28 -4.30 -4.14 -16.86
C PRO A 28 -4.95 -3.27 -15.77
N ALA A 29 -6.07 -3.75 -15.19
CA ALA A 29 -6.76 -3.08 -14.09
C ALA A 29 -5.88 -2.95 -12.84
N TYR A 30 -4.97 -3.90 -12.60
CA TYR A 30 -4.06 -3.89 -11.47
C TYR A 30 -3.10 -2.70 -11.50
N ILE A 31 -2.62 -2.31 -12.67
CA ILE A 31 -1.69 -1.17 -12.82
C ILE A 31 -2.37 0.14 -12.40
N ASN A 32 -3.61 0.33 -12.79
CA ASN A 32 -4.37 1.54 -12.43
C ASN A 32 -4.72 1.55 -10.94
N ALA A 33 -5.17 0.42 -10.40
CA ALA A 33 -5.42 0.26 -8.98
C ALA A 33 -4.15 0.45 -8.13
N LEU A 34 -2.99 -0.02 -8.61
CA LEU A 34 -1.71 0.16 -7.93
C LEU A 34 -1.32 1.64 -7.88
N ARG A 35 -1.46 2.38 -8.98
CA ARG A 35 -1.22 3.84 -8.99
C ARG A 35 -2.11 4.55 -7.97
N GLU A 36 -3.37 4.17 -7.91
CA GLU A 36 -4.30 4.70 -6.92
C GLU A 36 -3.86 4.36 -5.49
N THR A 37 -3.50 3.10 -5.21
CA THR A 37 -2.96 2.66 -3.92
C THR A 37 -1.71 3.45 -3.53
N LEU A 38 -0.77 3.69 -4.44
CA LEU A 38 0.43 4.50 -4.19
C LEU A 38 0.09 5.96 -3.84
N ASN A 39 -0.88 6.56 -4.55
CA ASN A 39 -1.39 7.88 -4.21
C ASN A 39 -2.07 7.91 -2.83
N ARG A 40 -2.84 6.87 -2.49
CA ARG A 40 -3.46 6.71 -1.17
C ARG A 40 -2.40 6.57 -0.06
N ILE A 41 -1.29 5.86 -0.30
CA ILE A 41 -0.15 5.79 0.64
C ILE A 41 0.39 7.19 0.90
N LYS A 42 0.72 7.93 -0.17
CA LYS A 42 1.28 9.28 -0.05
C LYS A 42 0.35 10.21 0.76
N SER A 43 -0.95 10.18 0.49
CA SER A 43 -1.94 10.96 1.23
C SER A 43 -2.04 10.51 2.69
N ALA A 44 -2.20 9.21 2.94
CA ALA A 44 -2.42 8.67 4.28
C ALA A 44 -1.22 8.90 5.22
N LEU A 45 0.01 8.90 4.71
CA LEU A 45 1.21 9.21 5.49
C LEU A 45 1.19 10.66 6.04
N THR A 46 0.48 11.58 5.38
CA THR A 46 0.36 12.97 5.82
C THR A 46 -0.82 13.22 6.77
N THR A 47 -1.81 12.32 6.80
CA THR A 47 -3.07 12.52 7.55
C THR A 47 -3.26 11.56 8.72
N THR A 48 -2.52 10.45 8.76
CA THR A 48 -2.63 9.45 9.83
C THR A 48 -2.12 10.00 11.17
N THR A 49 -2.75 9.59 12.27
CA THR A 49 -2.32 9.94 13.63
C THR A 49 -1.00 9.27 14.03
N ASN A 50 -0.67 8.14 13.40
CA ASN A 50 0.57 7.41 13.69
C ASN A 50 1.21 6.88 12.40
N THR A 51 2.08 7.73 11.83
CA THR A 51 2.79 7.43 10.59
C THR A 51 3.74 6.24 10.72
N LYS A 52 4.35 6.03 11.90
CA LYS A 52 5.25 4.88 12.15
C LYS A 52 4.49 3.56 12.12
N ALA A 53 3.36 3.48 12.82
CA ALA A 53 2.51 2.30 12.84
C ALA A 53 1.96 1.97 11.44
N LEU A 54 1.53 2.99 10.69
CA LEU A 54 1.11 2.81 9.30
C LEU A 54 2.26 2.33 8.41
N SER A 55 3.45 2.94 8.53
CA SER A 55 4.63 2.58 7.74
C SER A 55 5.06 1.13 8.00
N SER A 56 5.04 0.69 9.26
CA SER A 56 5.34 -0.70 9.63
C SER A 56 4.37 -1.69 8.96
N LYS A 57 3.06 -1.42 9.05
CA LYS A 57 2.03 -2.24 8.38
C LYS A 57 2.21 -2.28 6.86
N LEU A 58 2.54 -1.13 6.24
CA LEU A 58 2.76 -1.05 4.80
C LEU A 58 4.00 -1.80 4.35
N LYS A 59 5.12 -1.74 5.11
CA LYS A 59 6.34 -2.50 4.80
C LYS A 59 6.05 -4.00 4.80
N SER A 60 5.49 -4.53 5.90
CA SER A 60 5.15 -5.96 5.98
C SER A 60 4.20 -6.40 4.87
N TRP A 61 3.25 -5.54 4.49
CA TRP A 61 2.33 -5.83 3.39
C TRP A 61 3.03 -5.86 2.02
N ILE A 62 3.88 -4.88 1.71
CA ILE A 62 4.63 -4.83 0.45
C ILE A 62 5.61 -6.01 0.36
N GLU A 63 6.30 -6.34 1.45
CA GLU A 63 7.18 -7.53 1.52
C GLU A 63 6.40 -8.81 1.25
N THR A 64 5.21 -8.95 1.85
CA THR A 64 4.32 -10.09 1.59
C THR A 64 3.91 -10.14 0.13
N LEU A 65 3.49 -9.02 -0.46
CA LEU A 65 3.04 -8.94 -1.85
C LEU A 65 4.14 -9.36 -2.84
N LEU A 66 5.38 -8.90 -2.62
CA LEU A 66 6.55 -9.27 -3.42
C LEU A 66 6.91 -10.76 -3.28
N SER A 67 6.66 -11.35 -2.11
CA SER A 67 6.98 -12.74 -1.82
C SER A 67 5.90 -13.72 -2.33
N THR A 68 4.62 -13.34 -2.26
CA THR A 68 3.50 -14.19 -2.67
C THR A 68 3.24 -14.17 -4.17
N THR A 69 3.76 -13.17 -4.89
CA THR A 69 3.54 -12.99 -6.33
C THR A 69 4.87 -13.07 -7.10
N PRO A 70 5.44 -14.27 -7.28
CA PRO A 70 6.76 -14.45 -7.91
C PRO A 70 6.81 -13.93 -9.36
N ASP A 71 5.72 -14.08 -10.10
CA ASP A 71 5.60 -13.68 -11.51
C ASP A 71 5.21 -12.20 -11.71
N LEU A 72 5.23 -11.40 -10.64
CA LEU A 72 4.90 -9.98 -10.72
C LEU A 72 5.90 -9.26 -11.64
N ASP A 73 5.37 -8.44 -12.55
CA ASP A 73 6.16 -7.63 -13.48
C ASP A 73 7.34 -6.90 -12.81
N THR A 74 8.48 -6.86 -13.50
CA THR A 74 9.72 -6.30 -12.97
C THR A 74 9.62 -4.79 -12.70
N GLY A 75 8.86 -4.07 -13.52
CA GLY A 75 8.55 -2.66 -13.31
C GLY A 75 7.75 -2.45 -12.03
N ILE A 76 6.71 -3.25 -11.82
CA ILE A 76 5.91 -3.22 -10.58
C ILE A 76 6.76 -3.55 -9.35
N ARG A 77 7.56 -4.62 -9.41
CA ARG A 77 8.49 -5.00 -8.34
C ARG A 77 9.43 -3.87 -7.96
N THR A 78 9.99 -3.20 -8.96
CA THR A 78 10.86 -2.03 -8.78
C THR A 78 10.13 -0.91 -8.06
N VAL A 79 8.92 -0.54 -8.50
CA VAL A 79 8.13 0.54 -7.89
C VAL A 79 7.79 0.22 -6.44
N LEU A 80 7.37 -1.00 -6.13
CA LEU A 80 7.09 -1.45 -4.77
C LEU A 80 8.34 -1.40 -3.87
N GLY A 81 9.48 -1.85 -4.40
CA GLY A 81 10.77 -1.78 -3.70
C GLY A 81 11.23 -0.34 -3.42
N HIS A 82 11.03 0.57 -4.37
CA HIS A 82 11.27 2.00 -4.16
C HIS A 82 10.32 2.57 -3.11
N THR A 83 9.03 2.24 -3.19
CA THR A 83 8.01 2.70 -2.23
C THR A 83 8.40 2.31 -0.80
N MET A 84 8.81 1.05 -0.60
CA MET A 84 9.26 0.55 0.70
C MET A 84 10.45 1.33 1.28
N LYS A 85 11.40 1.77 0.44
CA LYS A 85 12.54 2.61 0.84
C LYS A 85 12.14 4.06 1.18
N THR A 86 11.08 4.57 0.55
CA THR A 86 10.57 5.93 0.83
C THR A 86 9.69 6.01 2.07
N LEU A 87 9.20 4.86 2.58
CA LEU A 87 8.40 4.83 3.79
C LEU A 87 9.24 5.29 5.00
N PRO A 88 8.66 6.10 5.90
CA PRO A 88 9.32 6.49 7.15
C PRO A 88 9.88 5.29 7.92
N PRO A 89 10.97 5.46 8.68
CA PRO A 89 11.45 4.42 9.58
C PRO A 89 10.36 4.06 10.58
N SER A 90 10.17 2.75 10.75
CA SER A 90 9.16 2.16 11.63
C SER A 90 9.52 2.39 13.09
#